data_AF-A0A218PCZ3-F1
#
_entry.id   AF-A0A218PCZ3-F1
#
_cell.length_a   1.000
_cell.length_b   1.000
_cell.length_c   1.000
_cell.angle_alpha   90.00
_cell.angle_beta   90.00
_cell.angle_gamma   90.00
#
_symmetry.space_group_name_H-M   'P 1'
#
loop_
_entity.id
_entity.type
_entity.pdbx_description
1 polymer ?
#
loop_
_entity_poly.entity_id
_entity_poly.type
_entity_poly.pdbx_seq_one_letter_code
_entity_poly.pdbx_strand_id
1 'polypeptide(L)'
;MEVQKGDVIKLHYTGKIRETGEVFDTTYEEVAKEAGIYSEKGIYGPVSIAVGAGHVLKGLDEALEGLEVGKKYEIVVPPEKGFGKRDPKLIKTFTLGQFRRQGISPFPGMPVEIETGGGRKLRGRVLTVSGGRVRVDFNHPYAGKHLVYEVEILEKIEDPIEKVRALIELRMPMVDKDKVIIEIGEKDVSVDFSQVAGEVDRNTLVLGEILLESDLKFIGYEEVTFRPGVEELLKPPGEEGETAEETEKPEEKDGEEKEESEGKEETGEPEVEGKEEGEESGE
;
A
#
# COMPACT_ATOMS: atom_id res chain seq x y z
N MET A 1 28.25 4.00 16.06
CA MET A 1 27.77 2.73 15.50
C MET A 1 27.26 3.03 14.11
N GLU A 2 27.81 2.40 13.09
CA GLU A 2 27.40 2.61 11.70
C GLU A 2 26.18 1.75 11.37
N VAL A 3 25.30 2.30 10.54
CA VAL A 3 24.11 1.62 10.04
C VAL A 3 24.46 0.83 8.78
N GLN A 4 23.96 -0.39 8.67
CA GLN A 4 24.17 -1.29 7.53
C GLN A 4 22.83 -1.65 6.90
N LYS A 5 22.87 -2.13 5.65
CA LYS A 5 21.68 -2.69 4.99
C LYS A 5 21.04 -3.80 5.83
N GLY A 6 19.73 -3.75 5.98
CA GLY A 6 18.94 -4.68 6.81
C GLY A 6 18.81 -4.25 8.27
N ASP A 7 19.57 -3.25 8.72
CA ASP A 7 19.34 -2.67 10.05
C ASP A 7 18.02 -1.92 10.10
N VAL A 8 17.33 -2.03 11.23
CA VAL A 8 16.15 -1.20 11.52
C VAL A 8 16.61 -0.02 12.35
N ILE A 9 16.34 1.19 11.87
CA ILE A 9 16.72 2.44 12.52
C ILE A 9 15.51 3.33 12.72
N LYS A 10 15.59 4.16 13.75
CA LYS A 10 14.63 5.24 13.99
C LYS A 10 15.27 6.58 13.66
N LEU A 11 14.59 7.40 12.87
CA LEU A 11 15.15 8.65 12.37
C LEU A 11 14.11 9.76 12.27
N HIS A 12 14.59 10.98 12.33
CA HIS A 12 13.88 12.15 11.85
C HIS A 12 14.42 12.57 10.49
N TYR A 13 13.56 13.16 9.67
CA TYR A 13 13.99 13.85 8.46
C TYR A 13 13.14 15.07 8.12
N THR A 14 13.73 15.95 7.30
CA THR A 14 13.05 17.03 6.58
C THR A 14 13.55 17.05 5.14
N GLY A 15 12.64 16.91 4.18
CA GLY A 15 12.90 16.99 2.75
C GLY A 15 12.62 18.38 2.19
N LYS A 16 13.60 18.93 1.47
CA LYS A 16 13.55 20.26 0.84
C LYS A 16 13.86 20.16 -0.64
N ILE A 17 13.28 21.04 -1.44
CA ILE A 17 13.67 21.24 -2.84
C ILE A 17 14.96 22.07 -2.84
N ARG A 18 16.04 21.55 -3.44
CA ARG A 18 17.37 22.19 -3.40
C ARG A 18 17.35 23.61 -3.99
N GLU A 19 16.61 23.81 -5.06
CA GLU A 19 16.60 25.05 -5.81
C GLU A 19 15.83 26.18 -5.11
N THR A 20 14.81 25.85 -4.31
CA THR A 20 13.92 26.84 -3.67
C THR A 20 14.03 26.88 -2.15
N GLY A 21 14.59 25.84 -1.53
CA GLY A 21 14.58 25.65 -0.08
C GLY A 21 13.20 25.27 0.49
N GLU A 22 12.19 25.08 -0.36
CA GLU A 22 10.82 24.75 0.03
C GLU A 22 10.78 23.36 0.68
N VAL A 23 10.32 23.30 1.93
CA VAL A 23 10.06 22.04 2.64
C VAL A 23 8.80 21.41 2.04
N PHE A 24 8.91 20.16 1.62
CA PHE A 24 7.78 19.43 1.04
C PHE A 24 7.38 18.19 1.83
N ASP A 25 8.22 17.76 2.76
CA ASP A 25 8.03 16.55 3.57
C ASP A 25 8.85 16.66 4.86
N THR A 26 8.29 16.23 5.99
CA THR A 26 9.00 16.30 7.28
C THR A 26 8.32 15.42 8.33
N THR A 27 9.15 14.87 9.20
CA THR A 27 8.72 14.14 10.41
C THR A 27 8.46 15.06 11.60
N TYR A 28 8.91 16.31 11.55
CA TYR A 28 8.69 17.28 12.63
C TYR A 28 7.37 18.03 12.40
N GLU A 29 6.43 17.88 13.34
CA GLU A 29 5.12 18.54 13.28
C GLU A 29 5.23 20.06 13.19
N GLU A 30 6.10 20.66 14.01
CA GLU A 30 6.30 22.12 14.03
C GLU A 30 6.81 22.64 12.68
N VAL A 31 7.78 21.94 12.08
CA VAL A 31 8.29 22.28 10.74
C VAL A 31 7.20 22.14 9.68
N ALA A 32 6.32 21.14 9.81
CA ALA A 32 5.19 20.97 8.89
C ALA A 32 4.19 22.13 8.98
N LYS A 33 3.92 22.63 10.20
CA LYS A 33 3.06 23.80 10.43
C LYS A 33 3.69 25.06 9.85
N GLU A 34 4.97 25.31 10.13
CA GLU A 34 5.69 26.48 9.62
C GLU A 34 5.79 26.50 8.09
N ALA A 35 6.00 25.34 7.47
CA ALA A 35 6.05 25.20 6.02
C ALA A 35 4.67 25.17 5.34
N GLY A 36 3.57 25.15 6.10
CA GLY A 36 2.21 25.10 5.58
C GLY A 36 1.85 23.77 4.91
N ILE A 37 2.56 22.68 5.25
CA ILE A 37 2.30 21.32 4.75
C ILE A 37 1.68 20.41 5.83
N TYR A 38 1.37 20.96 7.00
CA TYR A 38 0.71 20.23 8.08
C TYR A 38 -0.64 19.66 7.64
N SER A 39 -0.83 18.37 7.90
CA SER A 39 -2.07 17.63 7.83
C SER A 39 -2.48 17.13 9.22
N GLU A 40 -3.74 17.30 9.60
CA GLU A 40 -4.32 16.74 10.84
C GLU A 40 -4.32 15.21 10.85
N LYS A 41 -4.29 14.59 9.65
CA LYS A 41 -4.17 13.13 9.49
C LYS A 41 -2.72 12.68 9.32
N GLY A 42 -1.77 13.62 9.36
CA GLY A 42 -0.34 13.32 9.25
C GLY A 42 0.14 12.66 10.54
N ILE A 43 1.03 11.68 10.39
CA ILE A 43 1.73 11.06 11.51
C ILE A 43 3.09 11.74 11.59
N TYR A 44 3.34 12.44 12.70
CA TYR A 44 4.60 13.11 12.98
C TYR A 44 5.31 12.42 14.14
N GLY A 45 6.60 12.70 14.25
CA GLY A 45 7.50 12.01 15.16
C GLY A 45 8.54 11.19 14.40
N PRO A 46 9.52 10.62 15.12
CA PRO A 46 10.54 9.82 14.48
C PRO A 46 9.92 8.57 13.85
N VAL A 47 10.39 8.24 12.64
CA VAL A 47 9.91 7.08 11.90
C VAL A 47 10.95 5.97 11.93
N SER A 48 10.50 4.72 11.98
CA SER A 48 11.37 3.57 11.93
C SER A 48 11.36 2.94 10.54
N ILE A 49 12.54 2.61 10.00
CA ILE A 49 12.67 1.98 8.68
C ILE A 49 13.76 0.89 8.72
N ALA A 50 13.62 -0.13 7.89
CA ALA A 50 14.72 -1.01 7.53
C ALA A 50 15.54 -0.39 6.39
N VAL A 51 16.86 -0.24 6.59
CA VAL A 51 17.77 0.37 5.62
C VAL A 51 17.95 -0.53 4.40
N GLY A 52 17.72 0.04 3.22
CA GLY A 52 17.79 -0.64 1.93
C GLY A 52 16.52 -1.40 1.53
N ALA A 53 15.46 -1.35 2.34
CA ALA A 53 14.19 -2.02 2.08
C ALA A 53 13.25 -1.21 1.16
N GLY A 54 13.62 0.02 0.76
CA GLY A 54 12.81 0.85 -0.13
C GLY A 54 11.64 1.57 0.56
N HIS A 55 11.73 1.79 1.87
CA HIS A 55 10.74 2.56 2.64
C HIS A 55 10.73 4.05 2.32
N VAL A 56 11.86 4.57 1.85
CA VAL A 56 12.06 5.97 1.50
C VAL A 56 12.58 6.08 0.07
N LEU A 57 12.75 7.30 -0.44
CA LEU A 57 13.30 7.52 -1.78
C LEU A 57 14.63 6.77 -1.94
N LYS A 58 14.81 6.11 -3.09
CA LYS A 58 15.98 5.26 -3.37
C LYS A 58 17.31 5.94 -3.03
N GLY A 59 17.47 7.21 -3.38
CA GLY A 59 18.72 7.95 -3.14
C GLY A 59 18.92 8.35 -1.69
N LEU A 60 17.84 8.44 -0.91
CA LEU A 60 17.92 8.58 0.53
C LEU A 60 18.28 7.24 1.16
N ASP A 61 17.58 6.15 0.79
CA ASP A 61 17.78 4.82 1.35
C ASP A 61 19.22 4.31 1.16
N GLU A 62 19.76 4.45 -0.06
CA GLU A 62 21.16 4.12 -0.37
C GLU A 62 22.18 4.98 0.40
N ALA A 63 21.82 6.23 0.75
CA ALA A 63 22.71 7.15 1.44
C ALA A 63 22.72 6.97 2.97
N LEU A 64 21.75 6.23 3.53
CA LEU A 64 21.70 5.91 4.96
C LEU A 64 22.71 4.84 5.36
N GLU A 65 23.07 3.95 4.43
CA GLU A 65 24.07 2.92 4.66
C GLU A 65 25.45 3.55 4.92
N GLY A 66 26.10 3.12 6.00
CA GLY A 66 27.40 3.64 6.45
C GLY A 66 27.31 4.92 7.30
N LEU A 67 26.13 5.50 7.50
CA LEU A 67 25.98 6.64 8.41
C LEU A 67 26.00 6.20 9.87
N GLU A 68 26.47 7.09 10.74
CA GLU A 68 26.52 6.82 12.18
C GLU A 68 25.25 7.27 12.91
N VAL A 69 24.78 6.41 13.82
CA VAL A 69 23.70 6.71 14.77
C VAL A 69 24.07 7.89 15.68
N GLY A 70 23.09 8.74 15.97
CA GLY A 70 23.21 9.93 16.84
C GLY A 70 23.70 11.19 16.12
N LYS A 71 23.86 11.16 14.79
CA LYS A 71 24.34 12.28 13.99
C LYS A 71 23.30 12.79 12.99
N LYS A 72 23.49 14.05 12.59
CA LYS A 72 22.74 14.72 11.54
C LYS A 72 23.52 14.72 10.25
N TYR A 73 22.83 14.47 9.14
CA TYR A 73 23.39 14.44 7.80
C TYR A 73 22.52 15.23 6.85
N GLU A 74 23.16 15.86 5.87
CA GLU A 74 22.49 16.47 4.74
C GLU A 74 22.77 15.60 3.51
N ILE A 75 21.71 15.07 2.90
CA ILE A 75 21.77 14.11 1.80
C ILE A 75 21.14 14.75 0.56
N VAL A 76 21.91 14.86 -0.51
CA VAL A 76 21.41 15.37 -1.80
C VAL A 76 20.92 14.20 -2.64
N VAL A 77 19.63 14.18 -2.93
CA VAL A 77 18.99 13.16 -3.77
C VAL A 77 18.77 13.72 -5.18
N PRO A 78 19.45 13.17 -6.21
CA PRO A 78 19.23 13.58 -7.60
C PRO A 78 17.87 13.09 -8.11
N PRO A 79 17.29 13.72 -9.15
CA PRO A 79 15.98 13.36 -9.68
C PRO A 79 15.84 11.86 -9.99
N GLU A 80 16.88 11.23 -10.55
CA GLU A 80 16.90 9.81 -10.92
C GLU A 80 16.70 8.86 -9.73
N LYS A 81 17.10 9.29 -8.53
CA LYS A 81 16.97 8.51 -7.30
C LYS A 81 15.88 9.05 -6.36
N GLY A 82 15.19 10.12 -6.77
CA GLY A 82 14.04 10.69 -6.08
C GLY A 82 12.74 10.40 -6.84
N PHE A 83 12.03 11.45 -7.25
CA PHE A 83 10.74 11.35 -7.96
C PHE A 83 10.86 11.14 -9.49
N GLY A 84 12.04 10.75 -9.96
CA GLY A 84 12.33 10.52 -11.37
C GLY A 84 12.67 11.79 -12.15
N LYS A 85 13.11 11.58 -13.39
CA LYS A 85 13.27 12.68 -14.36
C LYS A 85 11.90 13.17 -14.80
N ARG A 86 11.81 14.46 -15.06
CA ARG A 86 10.64 15.04 -15.71
C ARG A 86 10.56 14.53 -17.16
N ASP A 87 9.49 13.81 -17.49
CA ASP A 87 9.25 13.28 -18.82
C ASP A 87 8.52 14.30 -19.71
N PRO A 88 9.14 14.77 -20.81
CA PRO A 88 8.48 15.66 -21.76
C PRO A 88 7.20 15.07 -22.39
N LYS A 89 7.07 13.75 -22.47
CA LYS A 89 5.89 13.06 -23.01
C LYS A 89 4.67 13.19 -22.11
N LEU A 90 4.89 13.42 -20.82
CA LEU A 90 3.84 13.70 -19.84
C LEU A 90 3.42 15.18 -19.84
N ILE A 91 4.00 16.02 -20.70
CA ILE A 91 3.51 17.37 -20.94
C ILE A 91 2.60 17.34 -22.17
N LYS A 92 1.30 17.43 -21.95
CA LYS A 92 0.32 17.42 -23.05
C LYS A 92 -0.23 18.80 -23.33
N THR A 93 -0.64 19.01 -24.58
CA THR A 93 -1.25 20.26 -25.02
C THR A 93 -2.74 20.02 -25.28
N PHE A 94 -3.55 20.91 -24.73
CA PHE A 94 -4.99 20.93 -24.88
C PHE A 94 -5.43 22.27 -25.45
N THR A 95 -6.65 22.32 -25.97
CA THR A 95 -7.28 23.56 -26.41
C THR A 95 -7.91 24.26 -25.21
N LEU A 96 -7.90 25.60 -25.21
CA LEU A 96 -8.59 26.40 -24.20
C LEU A 96 -10.09 26.10 -24.16
N GLY A 97 -10.68 25.74 -25.30
CA GLY A 97 -12.08 25.33 -25.41
C GLY A 97 -12.43 24.07 -24.59
N GLN A 98 -11.49 23.12 -24.43
CA GLN A 98 -11.71 21.94 -23.59
C GLN A 98 -11.93 22.32 -22.12
N PHE A 99 -11.12 23.25 -21.60
CA PHE A 99 -11.28 23.75 -20.23
C PHE A 99 -12.56 24.56 -20.07
N ARG A 100 -12.86 25.46 -21.02
CA ARG A 100 -14.07 26.30 -20.98
C ARG A 100 -15.35 25.48 -20.98
N ARG A 101 -15.41 24.36 -21.72
CA ARG A 101 -16.57 23.44 -21.70
C ARG A 101 -16.82 22.81 -20.33
N GLN A 102 -15.79 22.69 -19.50
CA GLN A 102 -15.87 22.21 -18.13
C GLN A 102 -16.02 23.37 -17.12
N GLY A 103 -16.21 24.61 -17.59
CA GLY A 103 -16.29 25.79 -16.73
C GLY A 103 -14.95 26.22 -16.12
N ILE A 104 -13.83 25.69 -16.61
CA ILE A 104 -12.50 25.95 -16.08
C ILE A 104 -11.84 27.08 -16.86
N SER A 105 -11.29 28.07 -16.14
CA SER A 105 -10.46 29.14 -16.71
C SER A 105 -8.99 28.92 -16.30
N PRO A 106 -8.19 28.20 -17.10
CA PRO A 106 -6.85 27.76 -16.70
C PRO A 106 -5.89 28.94 -16.63
N PHE A 107 -4.98 28.91 -15.66
CA PHE A 107 -3.84 29.82 -15.53
C PHE A 107 -2.56 29.05 -15.13
N PRO A 108 -1.35 29.56 -15.44
CA PRO A 108 -0.10 28.91 -15.05
C PRO A 108 -0.04 28.60 -13.55
N GLY A 109 0.32 27.37 -13.21
CA GLY A 109 0.37 26.87 -11.84
C GLY A 109 -0.93 26.24 -11.32
N MET A 110 -2.06 26.40 -12.03
CA MET A 110 -3.34 25.80 -11.63
C MET A 110 -3.25 24.26 -11.65
N PRO A 111 -3.60 23.56 -10.56
CA PRO A 111 -3.83 22.12 -10.59
C PRO A 111 -5.13 21.83 -11.35
N VAL A 112 -5.08 20.87 -12.27
CA VAL A 112 -6.22 20.50 -13.12
C VAL A 112 -6.38 18.99 -13.13
N GLU A 113 -7.64 18.54 -13.17
CA GLU A 113 -7.99 17.14 -13.35
C GLU A 113 -8.69 17.00 -14.70
N ILE A 114 -8.09 16.21 -15.60
CA ILE A 114 -8.54 16.08 -16.98
C ILE A 114 -8.91 14.64 -17.24
N GLU A 115 -10.15 14.42 -17.62
CA GLU A 115 -10.62 13.12 -18.08
C GLU A 115 -10.09 12.83 -19.49
N THR A 116 -9.44 11.69 -19.64
CA THR A 116 -8.97 11.19 -20.93
C THR A 116 -10.09 10.41 -21.63
N GLY A 117 -9.96 10.19 -22.96
CA GLY A 117 -10.97 9.46 -23.74
C GLY A 117 -11.25 8.02 -23.29
N GLY A 118 -10.43 7.45 -22.40
CA GLY A 118 -10.67 6.13 -21.78
C GLY A 118 -11.26 6.20 -20.37
N GLY A 119 -11.88 7.32 -19.96
CA GLY A 119 -12.50 7.50 -18.64
C GLY A 119 -11.52 7.67 -17.47
N ARG A 120 -10.20 7.59 -17.70
CA ARG A 120 -9.20 7.86 -16.66
C ARG A 120 -9.04 9.36 -16.46
N LYS A 121 -9.18 9.80 -15.21
CA LYS A 121 -8.89 11.18 -14.78
C LYS A 121 -7.40 11.32 -14.45
N LEU A 122 -6.74 12.24 -15.14
CA LEU A 122 -5.33 12.57 -14.93
C LEU A 122 -5.22 13.90 -14.19
N ARG A 123 -4.46 13.93 -13.10
CA ARG A 123 -4.15 15.14 -12.36
C ARG A 123 -2.85 15.73 -12.88
N GLY A 124 -2.82 17.01 -13.16
CA GLY A 124 -1.65 17.72 -13.66
C GLY A 124 -1.65 19.19 -13.28
N ARG A 125 -0.63 19.92 -13.72
CA ARG A 125 -0.47 21.35 -13.46
C ARG A 125 -0.34 22.12 -14.76
N VAL A 126 -1.11 23.20 -14.90
CA VAL A 126 -1.00 24.07 -16.07
C VAL A 126 0.37 24.74 -16.08
N LEU A 127 1.14 24.59 -17.16
CA LEU A 127 2.42 25.27 -17.34
C LEU A 127 2.23 26.64 -17.98
N THR A 128 1.48 26.68 -19.08
CA THR A 128 1.33 27.90 -19.89
C THR A 128 -0.04 27.92 -20.55
N VAL A 129 -0.62 29.11 -20.66
CA VAL A 129 -1.82 29.38 -21.45
C VAL A 129 -1.45 30.43 -22.48
N SER A 130 -1.40 30.06 -23.77
CA SER A 130 -1.01 30.97 -24.85
C SER A 130 -1.57 30.52 -26.19
N GLY A 131 -2.02 31.49 -27.01
CA GLY A 131 -2.52 31.23 -28.35
C GLY A 131 -3.67 30.22 -28.40
N GLY A 132 -4.60 30.27 -27.44
CA GLY A 132 -5.72 29.33 -27.33
C GLY A 132 -5.33 27.89 -26.95
N ARG A 133 -4.06 27.66 -26.60
CA ARG A 133 -3.53 26.35 -26.16
C ARG A 133 -3.13 26.41 -24.68
N VAL A 134 -3.35 25.29 -24.01
CA VAL A 134 -3.03 25.09 -22.60
C VAL A 134 -2.08 23.91 -22.52
N ARG A 135 -0.87 24.13 -22.01
CA ARG A 135 0.10 23.07 -21.75
C ARG A 135 -0.09 22.61 -20.31
N VAL A 136 -0.24 21.32 -20.10
CA VAL A 136 -0.43 20.70 -18.79
C VAL A 136 0.67 19.67 -18.57
N ASP A 137 1.30 19.75 -17.40
CA ASP A 137 2.29 18.80 -16.94
C ASP A 137 1.64 17.74 -16.05
N PHE A 138 1.77 16.47 -16.42
CA PHE A 138 1.28 15.32 -15.66
C PHE A 138 2.41 14.58 -14.92
N ASN A 139 3.62 15.13 -14.89
CA ASN A 139 4.70 14.58 -14.06
C ASN A 139 4.39 14.71 -12.56
N HIS A 140 5.09 13.91 -11.75
CA HIS A 140 5.10 14.11 -10.30
C HIS A 140 5.51 15.56 -9.95
N PRO A 141 4.91 16.22 -8.94
CA PRO A 141 5.21 17.62 -8.59
C PRO A 141 6.70 17.93 -8.35
N TYR A 142 7.47 16.93 -7.95
CA TYR A 142 8.91 17.03 -7.65
C TYR A 142 9.81 16.33 -8.69
N ALA A 143 9.23 15.83 -9.81
CA ALA A 143 10.02 15.22 -10.88
C ALA A 143 11.01 16.23 -11.49
N GLY A 144 12.24 15.78 -11.73
CA GLY A 144 13.31 16.61 -12.28
C GLY A 144 13.93 17.61 -11.30
N LYS A 145 13.51 17.64 -10.02
CA LYS A 145 14.10 18.51 -8.99
C LYS A 145 15.20 17.77 -8.21
N HIS A 146 16.24 18.48 -7.79
CA HIS A 146 17.15 17.97 -6.77
C HIS A 146 16.52 18.16 -5.40
N LEU A 147 16.61 17.14 -4.56
CA LEU A 147 16.09 17.19 -3.20
C LEU A 147 17.25 17.21 -2.21
N VAL A 148 17.05 17.84 -1.07
CA VAL A 148 17.96 17.83 0.06
C VAL A 148 17.19 17.27 1.25
N TYR A 149 17.69 16.20 1.84
CA TYR A 149 17.16 15.62 3.06
C TYR A 149 18.10 15.91 4.21
N GLU A 150 17.61 16.63 5.20
CA GLU A 150 18.25 16.72 6.51
C GLU A 150 17.75 15.53 7.33
N VAL A 151 18.64 14.62 7.72
CA VAL A 151 18.32 13.37 8.42
C VAL A 151 19.03 13.34 9.75
N GLU A 152 18.33 12.93 10.80
CA GLU A 152 18.88 12.66 12.12
C GLU A 152 18.59 11.20 12.48
N ILE A 153 19.63 10.36 12.51
CA ILE A 153 19.49 8.96 12.93
C ILE A 153 19.52 8.93 14.46
N LEU A 154 18.42 8.56 15.10
CA LEU A 154 18.29 8.61 16.56
C LEU A 154 18.88 7.35 17.20
N GLU A 155 18.44 6.18 16.73
CA GLU A 155 18.83 4.90 17.29
C GLU A 155 18.79 3.79 16.23
N LYS A 156 19.54 2.72 16.50
CA LYS A 156 19.45 1.45 15.81
C LYS A 156 18.73 0.47 16.73
N ILE A 157 17.64 -0.11 16.25
CA ILE A 157 16.82 -1.05 17.02
C ILE A 157 17.50 -2.42 16.92
N GLU A 158 18.00 -2.92 18.06
CA GLU A 158 18.68 -4.22 18.11
C GLU A 158 17.75 -5.36 18.54
N ASP A 159 16.81 -5.07 19.45
CA ASP A 159 15.86 -6.05 19.96
C ASP A 159 14.96 -6.59 18.84
N PRO A 160 14.91 -7.92 18.61
CA PRO A 160 14.13 -8.50 17.53
C PRO A 160 12.63 -8.19 17.61
N ILE A 161 12.03 -8.16 18.81
CA ILE A 161 10.60 -7.87 18.97
C ILE A 161 10.33 -6.40 18.63
N GLU A 162 11.18 -5.49 19.11
CA GLU A 162 11.07 -4.07 18.79
C GLU A 162 11.28 -3.78 17.30
N LYS A 163 12.12 -4.55 16.60
CA LYS A 163 12.25 -4.46 15.13
C LYS A 163 10.93 -4.77 14.44
N VAL A 164 10.28 -5.87 14.82
CA VAL A 164 8.98 -6.28 14.25
C VAL A 164 7.91 -5.23 14.57
N ARG A 165 7.85 -4.75 15.82
CA ARG A 165 6.93 -3.67 16.24
C ARG A 165 7.13 -2.38 15.44
N ALA A 166 8.38 -2.01 15.20
CA ALA A 166 8.73 -0.82 14.42
C ALA A 166 8.27 -0.93 12.95
N LEU A 167 8.36 -2.12 12.35
CA LEU A 167 7.87 -2.35 10.99
C LEU A 167 6.34 -2.44 10.93
N ILE A 168 5.68 -2.97 11.96
CA ILE A 168 4.22 -2.90 12.11
C ILE A 168 3.77 -1.45 12.16
N GLU A 169 4.39 -0.62 12.99
CA GLU A 169 4.07 0.81 13.11
C GLU A 169 4.25 1.55 11.77
N LEU A 170 5.29 1.19 11.00
CA LEU A 170 5.54 1.77 9.68
C LEU A 170 4.44 1.40 8.66
N ARG A 171 4.01 0.14 8.62
CA ARG A 171 3.05 -0.36 7.62
C ARG A 171 1.60 -0.13 8.01
N MET A 172 1.31 -0.20 9.30
CA MET A 172 -0.02 -0.16 9.88
C MET A 172 -0.03 0.82 11.06
N PRO A 173 0.17 2.12 10.84
CA PRO A 173 0.26 3.11 11.91
C PRO A 173 -1.05 3.30 12.70
N MET A 174 -2.17 2.78 12.18
CA MET A 174 -3.47 2.79 12.86
C MET A 174 -3.63 1.61 13.83
N VAL A 175 -2.76 0.59 13.74
CA VAL A 175 -2.77 -0.57 14.63
C VAL A 175 -2.06 -0.22 15.93
N ASP A 176 -2.71 -0.56 17.05
CA ASP A 176 -2.07 -0.53 18.36
C ASP A 176 -1.06 -1.70 18.46
N LYS A 177 0.22 -1.38 18.19
CA LYS A 177 1.32 -2.35 18.19
C LYS A 177 1.53 -3.06 19.53
N ASP A 178 1.05 -2.50 20.65
CA ASP A 178 1.21 -3.09 21.97
C ASP A 178 0.22 -4.24 22.22
N LYS A 179 -0.88 -4.29 21.46
CA LYS A 179 -1.84 -5.41 21.45
C LYS A 179 -1.47 -6.53 20.50
N VAL A 180 -0.47 -6.32 19.64
CA VAL A 180 0.01 -7.34 18.70
C VAL A 180 0.94 -8.30 19.44
N ILE A 181 0.63 -9.60 19.38
CA ILE A 181 1.46 -10.63 19.99
C ILE A 181 2.51 -11.05 18.96
N ILE A 182 3.78 -11.05 19.36
CA ILE A 182 4.91 -11.36 18.49
C ILE A 182 5.72 -12.46 19.14
N GLU A 183 5.92 -13.56 18.41
CA GLU A 183 6.77 -14.67 18.79
C GLU A 183 7.91 -14.79 17.79
N ILE A 184 9.14 -14.93 18.28
CA ILE A 184 10.36 -14.93 17.46
C ILE A 184 11.13 -16.22 17.72
N GLY A 185 11.37 -16.98 16.66
CA GLY A 185 12.33 -18.07 16.62
C GLY A 185 13.67 -17.65 16.02
N GLU A 186 14.49 -18.61 15.59
CA GLU A 186 15.82 -18.32 15.05
C GLU A 186 15.75 -17.66 13.66
N LYS A 187 14.79 -18.09 12.83
CA LYS A 187 14.54 -17.57 11.48
C LYS A 187 13.07 -17.44 11.15
N ASP A 188 12.21 -17.78 12.10
CA ASP A 188 10.77 -17.75 12.02
C ASP A 188 10.21 -16.62 12.89
N VAL A 189 9.13 -16.01 12.43
CA VAL A 189 8.39 -15.00 13.18
C VAL A 189 6.89 -15.22 13.01
N SER A 190 6.18 -15.18 14.14
CA SER A 190 4.72 -15.25 14.20
C SER A 190 4.20 -13.93 14.73
N VAL A 191 3.26 -13.33 14.00
CA VAL A 191 2.64 -12.05 14.34
C VAL A 191 1.12 -12.23 14.40
N ASP A 192 0.55 -12.02 15.59
CA ASP A 192 -0.86 -12.20 15.85
C ASP A 192 -1.57 -10.85 16.04
N PHE A 193 -2.38 -10.51 15.05
CA PHE A 193 -3.25 -9.34 14.97
C PHE A 193 -4.66 -9.60 15.49
N SER A 194 -4.98 -10.77 16.06
CA SER A 194 -6.36 -11.13 16.46
C SER A 194 -6.98 -10.12 17.44
N GLN A 195 -6.17 -9.49 18.29
CA GLN A 195 -6.65 -8.47 19.23
C GLN A 195 -6.95 -7.11 18.59
N VAL A 196 -6.47 -6.86 17.36
CA VAL A 196 -6.60 -5.59 16.64
C VAL A 196 -7.36 -5.73 15.31
N ALA A 197 -7.62 -6.96 14.86
CA ALA A 197 -8.29 -7.25 13.59
C ALA A 197 -9.70 -6.62 13.49
N GLY A 198 -10.40 -6.46 14.62
CA GLY A 198 -11.70 -5.78 14.67
C GLY A 198 -11.64 -4.25 14.64
N GLU A 199 -10.46 -3.66 14.81
CA GLU A 199 -10.27 -2.20 14.87
C GLU A 199 -9.84 -1.61 13.51
N VAL A 200 -9.43 -2.44 12.56
CA VAL A 200 -8.85 -2.03 11.27
C VAL A 200 -9.61 -2.66 10.11
N ASP A 201 -9.74 -1.92 9.01
CA ASP A 201 -10.35 -2.45 7.79
C ASP A 201 -9.56 -3.66 7.25
N ARG A 202 -10.29 -4.70 6.83
CA ARG A 202 -9.73 -5.97 6.38
C ARG A 202 -8.73 -5.81 5.23
N ASN A 203 -9.01 -4.93 4.26
CA ASN A 203 -8.10 -4.71 3.13
C ASN A 203 -6.81 -4.01 3.57
N THR A 204 -6.91 -3.14 4.58
CA THR A 204 -5.74 -2.49 5.18
C THR A 204 -4.86 -3.50 5.89
N LEU A 205 -5.47 -4.43 6.65
CA LEU A 205 -4.72 -5.49 7.33
C LEU A 205 -4.05 -6.44 6.34
N VAL A 206 -4.76 -6.90 5.30
CA VAL A 206 -4.18 -7.75 4.24
C VAL A 206 -2.99 -7.08 3.55
N LEU A 207 -3.13 -5.81 3.14
CA LEU A 207 -2.04 -5.09 2.50
C LEU A 207 -0.87 -4.88 3.48
N GLY A 208 -1.17 -4.62 4.74
CA GLY A 208 -0.20 -4.49 5.82
C GLY A 208 0.62 -5.77 6.02
N GLU A 209 -0.05 -6.93 6.08
CA GLU A 209 0.60 -8.24 6.21
C GLU A 209 1.55 -8.53 5.05
N ILE A 210 1.11 -8.33 3.80
CA ILE A 210 1.95 -8.59 2.60
C ILE A 210 3.22 -7.72 2.62
N LEU A 211 3.07 -6.44 2.96
CA LEU A 211 4.20 -5.51 3.01
C LEU A 211 5.14 -5.84 4.18
N LEU A 212 4.57 -6.14 5.35
CA LEU A 212 5.32 -6.54 6.53
C LEU A 212 6.09 -7.85 6.30
N GLU A 213 5.47 -8.83 5.64
CA GLU A 213 6.13 -10.09 5.27
C GLU A 213 7.38 -9.83 4.42
N SER A 214 7.26 -8.95 3.42
CA SER A 214 8.39 -8.55 2.58
C SER A 214 9.50 -7.89 3.39
N ASP A 215 9.16 -7.04 4.35
CA ASP A 215 10.15 -6.36 5.19
C ASP A 215 10.84 -7.31 6.16
N LEU A 216 10.08 -8.20 6.81
CA LEU A 216 10.60 -9.22 7.72
C LEU A 216 11.54 -10.18 6.98
N LYS A 217 11.17 -10.60 5.77
CA LYS A 217 12.06 -11.39 4.91
C LYS A 217 13.32 -10.64 4.51
N PHE A 218 13.19 -9.35 4.23
CA PHE A 218 14.34 -8.50 3.89
C PHE A 218 15.35 -8.39 5.03
N ILE A 219 14.90 -8.32 6.29
CA ILE A 219 15.79 -8.23 7.47
C ILE A 219 16.29 -9.59 7.98
N GLY A 220 15.89 -10.71 7.35
CA GLY A 220 16.50 -12.03 7.55
C GLY A 220 15.59 -13.15 8.05
N TYR A 221 14.28 -12.91 8.21
CA TYR A 221 13.33 -13.99 8.54
C TYR A 221 13.01 -14.82 7.29
N GLU A 222 13.01 -16.14 7.39
CA GLU A 222 12.70 -17.03 6.26
C GLU A 222 11.22 -17.41 6.25
N GLU A 223 10.67 -17.67 7.43
CA GLU A 223 9.28 -18.08 7.64
C GLU A 223 8.54 -17.00 8.44
N VAL A 224 7.45 -16.51 7.89
CA VAL A 224 6.63 -15.46 8.50
C VAL A 224 5.19 -15.95 8.51
N THR A 225 4.58 -15.95 9.69
CA THR A 225 3.19 -16.38 9.87
C THR A 225 2.37 -15.29 10.52
N PHE A 226 1.12 -15.15 10.07
CA PHE A 226 0.17 -14.16 10.57
C PHE A 226 -1.08 -14.83 11.11
N ARG A 227 -1.67 -14.25 12.16
CA ARG A 227 -2.96 -14.68 12.72
C ARG A 227 -3.86 -13.47 12.98
N PRO A 228 -5.06 -13.38 12.39
CA PRO A 228 -5.49 -14.15 11.23
C PRO A 228 -4.51 -13.96 10.06
N GLY A 229 -4.38 -14.96 9.18
CA GLY A 229 -3.55 -14.83 7.99
C GLY A 229 -4.32 -14.25 6.81
N VAL A 230 -3.62 -13.76 5.78
CA VAL A 230 -4.23 -13.27 4.52
C VAL A 230 -5.30 -14.20 3.94
N GLU A 231 -5.11 -15.52 3.99
CA GLU A 231 -6.08 -16.51 3.48
C GLU A 231 -7.38 -16.59 4.30
N GLU A 232 -7.32 -16.25 5.59
CA GLU A 232 -8.45 -16.21 6.53
C GLU A 232 -9.11 -14.84 6.57
N LEU A 233 -8.32 -13.78 6.37
CA LEU A 233 -8.78 -12.57 5.69
C LEU A 233 -9.21 -12.98 4.26
N LEU A 234 -9.59 -12.18 3.27
CA LEU A 234 -10.13 -12.70 1.97
C LEU A 234 -11.40 -13.63 1.96
N LYS A 235 -11.55 -14.69 2.78
CA LYS A 235 -12.75 -15.56 2.86
C LYS A 235 -14.02 -14.74 3.12
N PRO A 236 -15.14 -14.99 2.44
CA PRO A 236 -16.37 -14.23 2.69
C PRO A 236 -16.82 -14.40 4.16
N PRO A 237 -17.39 -13.36 4.80
CA PRO A 237 -17.91 -13.48 6.17
C PRO A 237 -19.02 -14.55 6.20
N GLY A 238 -18.76 -15.70 6.84
CA GLY A 238 -19.72 -16.81 6.98
C GLY A 238 -19.21 -18.24 6.76
N GLU A 239 -17.95 -18.44 6.34
CA GLU A 239 -17.36 -19.78 6.13
C GLU A 239 -16.60 -20.36 7.34
N GLU A 240 -16.61 -19.69 8.50
CA GLU A 240 -15.87 -20.11 9.71
C GLU A 240 -16.53 -21.24 10.53
N GLY A 241 -17.36 -22.08 9.89
CA GLY A 241 -18.21 -23.03 10.61
C GLY A 241 -18.38 -24.38 9.95
N GLU A 242 -17.34 -24.97 9.36
CA GLU A 242 -17.42 -26.37 8.90
C GLU A 242 -16.01 -26.95 8.71
N THR A 243 -15.28 -27.22 9.80
CA THR A 243 -14.20 -28.23 9.83
C THR A 243 -13.70 -28.43 11.26
N ALA A 244 -14.57 -28.96 12.12
CA ALA A 244 -14.17 -29.62 13.35
C ALA A 244 -15.28 -30.58 13.81
N GLU A 245 -15.45 -31.69 13.09
CA GLU A 245 -15.86 -32.93 13.75
C GLU A 245 -14.81 -33.99 13.41
N GLU A 246 -13.91 -34.14 14.37
CA GLU A 246 -13.02 -35.29 14.49
C GLU A 246 -13.83 -36.58 14.51
N THR A 247 -13.25 -37.55 13.83
CA THR A 247 -13.44 -38.98 13.99
C THR A 247 -13.74 -39.43 15.42
N GLU A 248 -14.97 -39.87 15.67
CA GLU A 248 -15.24 -40.92 16.67
C GLU A 248 -15.92 -42.11 15.98
N LYS A 249 -15.20 -43.24 15.98
CA LYS A 249 -15.75 -44.56 15.67
C LYS A 249 -16.79 -44.95 16.73
N PRO A 250 -17.89 -45.60 16.34
CA PRO A 250 -18.56 -46.56 17.22
C PRO A 250 -18.20 -48.00 16.84
N GLU A 251 -17.83 -48.78 17.84
CA GLU A 251 -17.79 -50.25 17.79
C GLU A 251 -19.21 -50.85 17.66
N GLU A 252 -19.26 -52.05 17.07
CA GLU A 252 -20.31 -53.10 17.02
C GLU A 252 -21.48 -53.00 18.03
N LYS A 253 -22.73 -53.40 17.76
CA LYS A 253 -23.24 -54.64 17.14
C LYS A 253 -24.79 -54.65 17.09
N ASP A 254 -25.33 -55.65 16.36
CA ASP A 254 -26.74 -56.12 16.31
C ASP A 254 -27.72 -55.18 15.58
N GLY A 255 -28.60 -55.62 14.67
CA GLY A 255 -29.08 -56.94 14.28
C GLY A 255 -30.48 -56.75 13.69
N GLU A 256 -30.82 -57.57 12.67
CA GLU A 256 -32.17 -57.80 12.09
C GLU A 256 -32.86 -56.64 11.33
N GLU A 257 -32.95 -56.72 10.00
CA GLU A 257 -33.95 -57.44 9.18
C GLU A 257 -35.33 -56.75 9.06
N LYS A 258 -35.62 -56.39 7.80
CA LYS A 258 -36.85 -56.64 7.01
C LYS A 258 -37.94 -55.57 6.83
N GLU A 259 -38.32 -55.57 5.55
CA GLU A 259 -39.66 -55.46 4.95
C GLU A 259 -40.17 -54.11 4.43
N GLU A 260 -40.02 -53.98 3.09
CA GLU A 260 -41.10 -54.03 2.08
C GLU A 260 -41.99 -52.82 1.73
N SER A 261 -42.29 -52.83 0.42
CA SER A 261 -43.43 -52.25 -0.33
C SER A 261 -43.34 -50.77 -0.70
N GLU A 262 -43.07 -50.44 -1.97
CA GLU A 262 -43.94 -50.49 -3.18
C GLU A 262 -44.86 -49.27 -3.33
N GLY A 263 -44.82 -48.66 -4.52
CA GLY A 263 -45.87 -47.76 -4.99
C GLY A 263 -45.44 -46.74 -6.06
N LYS A 264 -45.27 -47.21 -7.31
CA LYS A 264 -46.02 -46.80 -8.54
C LYS A 264 -46.40 -45.31 -8.72
N GLU A 265 -46.44 -44.71 -9.90
CA GLU A 265 -46.16 -45.02 -11.31
C GLU A 265 -46.50 -43.73 -12.10
N GLU A 266 -45.98 -43.65 -13.33
CA GLU A 266 -46.64 -43.09 -14.51
C GLU A 266 -46.71 -41.56 -14.81
N THR A 267 -45.96 -41.25 -15.89
CA THR A 267 -46.43 -40.67 -17.17
C THR A 267 -46.56 -39.16 -17.36
N GLY A 268 -45.96 -38.70 -18.46
CA GLY A 268 -46.69 -37.89 -19.44
C GLY A 268 -46.09 -36.52 -19.73
N GLU A 269 -45.27 -36.46 -20.79
CA GLU A 269 -45.08 -35.23 -21.58
C GLU A 269 -46.43 -34.73 -22.15
N PRO A 270 -46.51 -33.49 -22.65
CA PRO A 270 -46.17 -33.30 -24.05
C PRO A 270 -45.33 -32.04 -24.35
N GLU A 271 -44.52 -32.19 -25.39
CA GLU A 271 -43.96 -31.15 -26.26
C GLU A 271 -45.06 -30.22 -26.82
N VAL A 272 -44.73 -28.94 -27.02
CA VAL A 272 -45.14 -28.21 -28.24
C VAL A 272 -44.01 -27.27 -28.68
N GLU A 273 -43.72 -27.44 -29.96
CA GLU A 273 -42.85 -26.73 -30.91
C GLU A 273 -42.95 -25.20 -30.91
N GLY A 274 -41.96 -24.54 -31.53
CA GLY A 274 -42.20 -23.19 -32.05
C GLY A 274 -41.02 -22.32 -32.47
N LYS A 275 -40.16 -22.84 -33.36
CA LYS A 275 -39.63 -22.16 -34.56
C LYS A 275 -39.09 -20.71 -34.53
N GLU A 276 -37.87 -20.65 -35.08
CA GLU A 276 -37.46 -19.85 -36.26
C GLU A 276 -36.55 -18.63 -36.09
N GLU A 277 -35.39 -18.83 -36.74
CA GLU A 277 -34.70 -17.96 -37.68
C GLU A 277 -33.65 -16.97 -37.16
N GLY A 278 -32.43 -17.24 -37.61
CA GLY A 278 -31.36 -16.29 -37.68
C GLY A 278 -31.33 -15.57 -39.03
N GLU A 279 -30.74 -14.39 -39.02
CA GLU A 279 -30.10 -13.73 -40.16
C GLU A 279 -28.69 -13.38 -39.68
N GLU A 280 -27.62 -13.92 -40.26
CA GLU A 280 -27.01 -13.64 -41.58
C GLU A 280 -25.93 -12.55 -41.51
N SER A 281 -24.87 -12.82 -42.26
CA SER A 281 -23.51 -12.30 -42.24
C SER A 281 -23.22 -11.33 -43.40
N GLY A 282 -22.19 -10.49 -43.25
CA GLY A 282 -21.49 -9.75 -44.34
C GLY A 282 -22.11 -8.38 -44.61
N GLU A 283 -21.37 -7.28 -44.82
CA GLU A 283 -20.02 -7.04 -45.38
C GLU A 283 -19.28 -5.93 -44.63
#